data_AF-A0A1E7DK17-F1
#
_entry.id   AF-A0A1E7DK17-F1
#
_cell.length_a   1.000
_cell.length_b   1.000
_cell.length_c   1.000
_cell.angle_alpha   90.00
_cell.angle_beta   90.00
_cell.angle_gamma   90.00
#
_symmetry.space_group_name_H-M   'P 1'
#
loop_
_entity.id
_entity.type
_entity.pdbx_description
1 polymer ?
#
loop_
_entity_poly.entity_id
_entity_poly.type
_entity_poly.pdbx_seq_one_letter_code
_entity_poly.pdbx_strand_id
1 'polypeptide(L)'
;MNQNVHDCIQACLECLDACNTCFNQCLQEEDVKMMAGCIRLDRECADICALAMQSMQRNSPFMAQICALCADICEACGNECKQHDHDHCQKCAEACFKCAEACRKMAA
;
A
#
# COMPACT_ATOMS: atom_id res chain seq x y z
N MET A 1 -6.00 17.27 14.57
CA MET A 1 -5.40 16.54 13.42
C MET A 1 -6.25 16.88 12.20
N ASN A 2 -5.66 17.24 11.07
CA ASN A 2 -6.40 17.58 9.84
C ASN A 2 -7.21 16.35 9.36
N GLN A 3 -8.45 16.52 8.89
CA GLN A 3 -9.28 15.44 8.38
C GLN A 3 -8.55 14.65 7.28
N ASN A 4 -7.86 15.34 6.36
CA ASN A 4 -7.08 14.70 5.29
C ASN A 4 -5.97 13.79 5.83
N VAL A 5 -5.34 14.18 6.96
CA VAL A 5 -4.30 13.37 7.60
C VAL A 5 -4.90 12.12 8.24
N HIS A 6 -6.05 12.24 8.88
CA HIS A 6 -6.74 11.08 9.46
C HIS A 6 -7.14 10.07 8.37
N ASP A 7 -7.72 10.55 7.27
CA ASP A 7 -8.17 9.70 6.16
C ASP A 7 -6.99 9.02 5.46
N CYS A 8 -5.86 9.72 5.28
CA CYS A 8 -4.65 9.14 4.72
C CYS A 8 -4.01 8.09 5.64
N ILE A 9 -4.00 8.33 6.95
CA ILE A 9 -3.55 7.33 7.94
C ILE A 9 -4.41 6.07 7.85
N GLN A 10 -5.73 6.22 7.80
CA GLN A 10 -6.65 5.09 7.71
C GLN A 10 -6.44 4.30 6.40
N ALA A 11 -6.27 4.98 5.27
CA ALA A 11 -5.98 4.34 3.99
C ALA A 11 -4.63 3.58 3.99
N CYS A 12 -3.59 4.15 4.61
CA CYS A 12 -2.30 3.45 4.78
C CYS A 12 -2.44 2.19 5.64
N LEU A 13 -3.24 2.24 6.71
CA LEU A 13 -3.45 1.09 7.60
C LEU A 13 -4.23 -0.03 6.89
N GLU A 14 -5.29 0.31 6.17
CA GLU A 14 -6.08 -0.64 5.37
C GLU A 14 -5.22 -1.29 4.26
N CYS A 15 -4.40 -0.48 3.57
CA CYS A 15 -3.50 -0.96 2.53
C CYS A 15 -2.41 -1.88 3.10
N LEU A 16 -1.83 -1.53 4.25
CA LEU A 16 -0.84 -2.36 4.95
C LEU A 16 -1.41 -3.74 5.32
N ASP A 17 -2.63 -3.78 5.87
CA ASP A 17 -3.29 -5.04 6.25
C ASP A 17 -3.60 -5.90 5.01
N ALA A 18 -4.10 -5.28 3.94
CA ALA A 18 -4.37 -5.95 2.67
C ALA A 18 -3.09 -6.50 2.02
N CYS A 19 -1.99 -5.73 2.01
CA CYS A 19 -0.70 -6.17 1.46
C CYS A 19 -0.11 -7.33 2.26
N ASN A 20 -0.15 -7.28 3.60
CA ASN A 20 0.33 -8.40 4.42
C ASN A 20 -0.53 -9.67 4.24
N THR A 21 -1.83 -9.51 4.06
CA THR A 21 -2.75 -10.62 3.77
C THR A 21 -2.45 -11.22 2.40
N CYS A 22 -2.32 -10.38 1.37
CA CYS A 22 -1.99 -10.77 -0.01
C CYS A 22 -0.63 -11.47 -0.07
N PHE A 23 0.39 -10.89 0.54
CA PHE A 23 1.73 -11.49 0.68
C PHE A 23 1.66 -12.93 1.23
N ASN A 24 0.93 -13.14 2.32
CA ASN A 24 0.84 -14.45 2.95
C ASN A 24 0.02 -15.46 2.13
N GLN A 25 -1.00 -14.99 1.39
CA GLN A 25 -1.81 -15.86 0.53
C GLN A 25 -1.09 -16.20 -0.79
N CYS A 26 -0.39 -15.25 -1.41
CA CYS A 26 0.48 -15.47 -2.57
C CYS A 26 1.54 -16.56 -2.32
N LEU A 27 2.05 -16.67 -1.09
CA LEU A 27 3.00 -17.74 -0.71
C LEU A 27 2.37 -19.14 -0.64
N GLN A 28 1.04 -19.23 -0.62
CA GLN A 28 0.27 -20.47 -0.54
C GLN A 28 -0.34 -20.88 -1.89
N GLU A 29 -0.22 -20.04 -2.93
CA GLU A 29 -0.69 -20.36 -4.28
C GLU A 29 0.13 -21.48 -4.94
N GLU A 30 -0.52 -22.26 -5.81
CA GLU A 30 0.11 -23.40 -6.48
C GLU A 30 1.33 -23.00 -7.33
N ASP A 31 1.25 -21.85 -8.01
CA ASP A 31 2.36 -21.26 -8.78
C ASP A 31 2.93 -20.00 -8.10
N VAL A 32 3.60 -20.22 -6.97
CA VAL A 32 4.30 -19.15 -6.23
C VAL A 32 5.35 -18.40 -7.06
N LYS A 33 5.88 -19.00 -8.13
CA LYS A 33 6.85 -18.33 -9.01
C LYS A 33 6.20 -17.24 -9.83
N MET A 34 4.97 -17.46 -10.32
CA MET A 34 4.18 -16.40 -10.95
C MET A 34 3.84 -15.28 -9.97
N MET A 35 3.70 -15.58 -8.67
CA MET A 35 3.40 -14.58 -7.64
C MET A 35 4.61 -13.79 -7.14
N ALA A 36 5.83 -14.09 -7.60
CA ALA A 36 7.05 -13.48 -7.06
C ALA A 36 7.10 -11.95 -7.20
N GLY A 37 6.51 -11.41 -8.27
CA GLY A 37 6.35 -9.96 -8.48
C GLY A 37 5.42 -9.34 -7.43
N CYS A 38 4.24 -9.94 -7.27
CA CYS A 38 3.24 -9.56 -6.28
C CYS A 38 3.80 -9.59 -4.86
N ILE A 39 4.39 -10.71 -4.44
CA ILE A 39 4.98 -10.90 -3.10
C ILE A 39 6.01 -9.81 -2.78
N ARG A 40 6.88 -9.47 -3.75
CA ARG A 40 7.88 -8.42 -3.55
C ARG A 40 7.22 -7.06 -3.34
N LEU A 41 6.26 -6.71 -4.18
CA LEU A 41 5.60 -5.40 -4.11
C LEU A 41 4.67 -5.29 -2.89
N ASP A 42 3.97 -6.35 -2.50
CA ASP A 42 3.17 -6.40 -1.28
C ASP A 42 4.04 -6.05 -0.06
N ARG A 43 5.28 -6.58 -0.01
CA ARG A 43 6.19 -6.31 1.10
C ARG A 43 6.69 -4.86 1.12
N GLU A 44 7.12 -4.34 -0.02
CA GLU A 44 7.53 -2.93 -0.16
C GLU A 44 6.36 -1.99 0.21
N CYS A 45 5.16 -2.30 -0.26
CA CYS A 45 3.95 -1.51 -0.04
C CYS A 45 3.54 -1.50 1.44
N ALA A 46 3.57 -2.64 2.12
CA ALA A 46 3.29 -2.71 3.55
C ALA A 46 4.27 -1.86 4.38
N ASP A 47 5.57 -1.94 4.08
CA ASP A 47 6.60 -1.22 4.84
C ASP A 47 6.54 0.30 4.61
N ILE A 48 6.32 0.75 3.36
CA ILE A 48 6.18 2.19 3.10
C ILE A 48 4.87 2.76 3.66
N CYS A 49 3.76 2.00 3.63
CA CYS A 49 2.50 2.41 4.24
C CYS A 49 2.66 2.63 5.75
N ALA A 50 3.39 1.72 6.43
CA ALA A 50 3.73 1.89 7.84
C ALA A 50 4.53 3.17 8.09
N LEU A 51 5.56 3.42 7.27
CA LEU A 51 6.39 4.62 7.39
C LEU A 51 5.60 5.90 7.13
N ALA A 52 4.73 5.92 6.12
CA ALA A 52 3.88 7.05 5.78
C ALA A 52 2.93 7.40 6.93
N MET A 53 2.15 6.42 7.41
CA MET A 53 1.27 6.55 8.58
C MET A 53 2.02 7.14 9.77
N GLN A 54 3.14 6.51 10.11
CA GLN A 54 3.92 6.91 11.25
C GLN A 54 4.51 8.32 11.07
N SER A 55 4.97 8.69 9.87
CA SER A 55 5.46 10.04 9.58
C SER A 55 4.39 11.11 9.79
N MET A 56 3.14 10.81 9.44
CA MET A 56 1.99 11.68 9.65
C MET A 56 1.68 11.85 11.14
N GLN A 57 1.68 10.77 11.92
CA GLN A 57 1.37 10.80 13.36
C GLN A 57 2.31 11.69 14.18
N ARG A 58 3.60 11.73 13.81
CA ARG A 58 4.62 12.55 14.48
C ARG A 58 4.92 13.87 13.78
N ASN A 59 4.09 14.28 12.81
CA ASN A 59 4.24 15.52 12.04
C ASN A 59 5.68 15.69 11.48
N SER A 60 6.19 14.64 10.82
CA SER A 60 7.54 14.63 10.26
C SER A 60 7.75 15.79 9.27
N PRO A 61 8.91 16.47 9.26
CA PRO A 61 9.24 17.47 8.24
C PRO A 61 9.41 16.85 6.84
N PHE A 62 9.50 15.53 6.74
CA PHE A 62 9.60 14.78 5.48
C PHE A 62 8.27 14.12 5.06
N MET A 63 7.15 14.47 5.71
CA MET A 63 5.85 13.84 5.48
C MET A 63 5.44 13.85 4.00
N ALA A 64 5.59 14.99 3.32
CA ALA A 64 5.19 15.13 1.92
C ALA A 64 6.00 14.20 1.00
N GLN A 65 7.32 14.12 1.17
CA GLN A 65 8.19 13.25 0.38
C GLN A 65 7.91 11.76 0.65
N ILE A 66 7.66 11.40 1.90
CA ILE A 66 7.32 10.02 2.26
C ILE A 66 5.96 9.63 1.66
N CYS A 67 4.95 10.51 1.73
CA CYS A 67 3.64 10.26 1.14
C CYS A 67 3.73 10.18 -0.39
N ALA A 68 4.55 11.00 -1.05
CA ALA A 68 4.78 10.90 -2.49
C ALA A 68 5.33 9.52 -2.89
N LEU A 69 6.37 9.04 -2.18
CA LEU A 69 6.93 7.71 -2.43
C LEU A 69 5.93 6.59 -2.11
N CYS A 70 5.18 6.72 -1.02
CA CYS A 70 4.12 5.79 -0.66
C CYS A 70 3.10 5.66 -1.79
N ALA A 71 2.67 6.79 -2.38
CA ALA A 71 1.73 6.76 -3.48
C ALA A 71 2.26 6.01 -4.71
N ASP A 72 3.52 6.23 -5.09
CA ASP A 72 4.11 5.58 -6.25
C ASP A 72 4.31 4.07 -6.03
N ILE A 73 4.68 3.64 -4.81
CA ILE A 73 4.79 2.22 -4.46
C ILE A 73 3.41 1.56 -4.39
N CYS A 74 2.41 2.22 -3.78
CA CYS A 74 1.04 1.71 -3.75
C CYS A 74 0.48 1.54 -5.17
N GLU A 75 0.71 2.49 -6.07
CA GLU A 75 0.29 2.34 -7.46
C GLU A 75 1.00 1.18 -8.18
N ALA A 76 2.30 1.00 -7.96
CA ALA A 76 3.05 -0.14 -8.49
C ALA A 76 2.50 -1.48 -7.96
N CYS A 77 2.26 -1.58 -6.66
CA CYS A 77 1.69 -2.76 -6.02
C CYS A 77 0.29 -3.06 -6.56
N GLY A 78 -0.61 -2.07 -6.58
CA GLY A 78 -1.97 -2.25 -7.10
C GLY A 78 -2.00 -2.65 -8.58
N ASN A 79 -1.07 -2.14 -9.40
CA ASN A 79 -0.94 -2.54 -10.79
C ASN A 79 -0.42 -3.96 -10.98
N GLU A 80 0.40 -4.47 -10.06
CA GLU A 80 0.81 -5.87 -10.06
C GLU A 80 -0.33 -6.77 -9.58
N CYS A 81 -0.92 -6.48 -8.41
CA CYS A 81 -1.98 -7.27 -7.81
C CYS A 81 -3.19 -7.43 -8.74
N LYS A 82 -3.60 -6.37 -9.46
CA LYS A 82 -4.78 -6.45 -10.36
C LYS A 82 -4.61 -7.44 -11.53
N GLN A 83 -3.38 -7.86 -11.86
CA GLN A 83 -3.11 -8.81 -12.94
C GLN A 83 -3.48 -10.25 -12.55
N HIS A 84 -3.64 -10.52 -11.26
CA HIS A 84 -3.85 -11.86 -10.72
C HIS A 84 -5.33 -12.06 -10.36
N ASP A 85 -5.99 -13.07 -10.93
CA ASP A 85 -7.41 -13.37 -10.70
C ASP A 85 -7.64 -14.15 -9.39
N HIS A 86 -7.12 -13.61 -8.30
CA HIS A 86 -7.32 -14.10 -6.94
C HIS A 86 -8.01 -13.04 -6.09
N ASP A 87 -8.98 -13.44 -5.27
CA ASP A 87 -9.74 -12.54 -4.42
C ASP A 87 -8.86 -11.67 -3.51
N HIS A 88 -7.74 -12.20 -3.02
CA HIS A 88 -6.81 -11.46 -2.17
C HIS A 88 -6.02 -10.40 -2.94
N CYS A 89 -5.55 -10.72 -4.14
CA CYS A 89 -4.89 -9.78 -5.03
C CYS A 89 -5.83 -8.64 -5.44
N GLN A 90 -7.09 -8.93 -5.79
CA GLN A 90 -8.05 -7.89 -6.20
C GLN A 90 -8.38 -6.93 -5.04
N LYS A 91 -8.55 -7.44 -3.82
CA LYS A 91 -8.73 -6.60 -2.61
C LYS A 91 -7.48 -5.78 -2.30
N CYS A 92 -6.29 -6.36 -2.45
CA CYS A 92 -5.03 -5.64 -2.28
C CYS A 92 -4.92 -4.49 -3.29
N ALA A 93 -5.26 -4.72 -4.55
CA ALA A 93 -5.22 -3.70 -5.59
C ALA A 93 -6.14 -2.50 -5.29
N GLU A 94 -7.38 -2.76 -4.86
CA GLU A 94 -8.33 -1.70 -4.48
C GLU A 94 -7.78 -0.85 -3.32
N ALA A 95 -7.29 -1.50 -2.26
CA ALA A 95 -6.72 -0.82 -1.11
C ALA A 95 -5.47 0.01 -1.48
N CYS A 96 -4.61 -0.53 -2.35
CA CYS A 96 -3.44 0.14 -2.88
C CYS A 96 -3.80 1.42 -3.64
N PHE A 97 -4.76 1.36 -4.57
CA PHE A 97 -5.16 2.55 -5.33
C PHE A 97 -5.80 3.63 -4.46
N LYS A 98 -6.63 3.23 -3.49
CA LYS A 98 -7.20 4.15 -2.50
C LYS A 98 -6.10 4.83 -1.67
N CYS A 99 -5.11 4.07 -1.21
CA CYS A 99 -3.98 4.61 -0.47
C CYS A 99 -3.13 5.54 -1.32
N ALA A 100 -2.88 5.20 -2.58
CA ALA A 100 -2.12 6.05 -3.50
C ALA A 100 -2.78 7.41 -3.68
N GLU A 101 -4.10 7.44 -3.90
CA GLU A 101 -4.85 8.70 -4.03
C GLU A 101 -4.75 9.56 -2.76
N ALA A 102 -4.93 8.95 -1.58
CA ALA A 102 -4.85 9.67 -0.31
C ALA A 102 -3.43 10.23 -0.06
N CYS A 103 -2.39 9.43 -0.32
CA CYS A 103 -1.00 9.82 -0.19
C CYS A 103 -0.61 10.95 -1.16
N ARG A 104 -1.11 10.96 -2.41
CA ARG A 104 -0.88 12.07 -3.35
C ARG A 104 -1.45 13.40 -2.83
N LYS A 105 -2.59 13.37 -2.14
CA LYS A 105 -3.17 14.59 -1.52
C LYS A 105 -2.31 15.13 -0.37
N MET A 106 -1.54 14.28 0.29
CA MET A 106 -0.63 14.68 1.37
C MET A 106 0.73 15.20 0.89
N ALA A 107 1.08 14.89 -0.36
CA ALA A 107 2.33 15.32 -0.99
C ALA A 107 2.22 16.67 -1.71
N ALA A 108 0.99 17.20 -1.88
CA ALA A 108 0.68 18.41 -2.63
C ALA A 108 0.76 19.70 -1.78
#